data_AF-A0A349JKJ2-F1
#
_entry.id   AF-A0A349JKJ2-F1
#
_cell.length_a   1.000
_cell.length_b   1.000
_cell.length_c   1.000
_cell.angle_alpha   90.00
_cell.angle_beta   90.00
_cell.angle_gamma   90.00
#
_symmetry.space_group_name_H-M   'P 1'
#
loop_
_entity.id
_entity.type
_entity.pdbx_description
1 polymer ?
#
loop_
_entity_poly.entity_id
_entity_poly.type
_entity_poly.pdbx_seq_one_letter_code
_entity_poly.pdbx_strand_id
1 'polypeptide(L)'
;MSKLSKLLQKLNLKPRLNGDRLTAFLSEFLTNSGHFLILKSLEHVALYGWYSYVTDPTQYVLIGAMSAQTAYLSGSRPSRLFGNLIGVSLYTLIDWSVEGGNFFEKPSHIVFWVFSLAISLLAGARDRWKTKLERWIIPLESILRMLMLLAFYLVVRLGESSSNSAILQSLQQFTEKNTHLFLASSLLLVGLLLGFQRLQILMQQQELMRTSKLLRNLAEWGMGIHAVDTFVRNPQELEFQRCDRAVLFMDIRGFTNWCEQNDPNAIASALNSYYQEVESAVYNFHPLRVTLVADEIMAIYAT
;
A
#
# COMPACT_ATOMS: atom_id res chain seq x y z
N MET A 1 -3.68 16.26 -10.34
CA MET A 1 -2.76 16.03 -9.21
C MET A 1 -2.67 17.33 -8.41
N SER A 2 -3.22 17.38 -7.19
CA SER A 2 -3.39 18.63 -6.45
C SER A 2 -2.06 19.23 -5.96
N LYS A 3 -2.03 20.55 -5.72
CA LYS A 3 -0.90 21.27 -5.09
C LYS A 3 -0.41 20.57 -3.81
N LEU A 4 -1.31 19.90 -3.09
CA LEU A 4 -1.02 19.07 -1.91
C LEU A 4 -0.08 17.88 -2.22
N SER A 5 -0.20 17.25 -3.38
CA SER A 5 0.69 16.16 -3.81
C SER A 5 2.11 16.64 -4.06
N LYS A 6 2.29 17.87 -4.57
CA LYS A 6 3.60 18.48 -4.78
C LYS A 6 4.23 18.89 -3.45
N LEU A 7 3.44 19.41 -2.51
CA LEU A 7 3.90 19.75 -1.15
C LEU A 7 4.32 18.51 -0.35
N LEU A 8 3.53 17.43 -0.37
CA LEU A 8 3.88 16.17 0.30
C LEU A 8 5.12 15.49 -0.31
N GLN A 9 5.38 15.71 -1.60
CA GLN A 9 6.59 15.24 -2.28
C GLN A 9 7.82 16.09 -1.93
N LYS A 10 7.64 17.39 -1.69
CA LYS A 10 8.71 18.33 -1.28
C LYS A 10 9.16 18.15 0.19
N LEU A 11 8.36 17.46 1.00
CA LEU A 11 8.52 17.34 2.46
C LEU A 11 9.09 16.00 2.95
N ASN A 12 9.56 15.09 2.07
CA ASN A 12 10.17 13.80 2.41
C ASN A 12 9.35 12.85 3.34
N LEU A 13 8.10 13.16 3.66
CA LEU A 13 7.21 12.30 4.45
C LEU A 13 6.71 11.09 3.65
N LYS A 14 6.57 11.22 2.32
CA LYS A 14 6.16 10.13 1.43
C LYS A 14 7.13 8.94 1.42
N PRO A 15 8.46 9.10 1.26
CA PRO A 15 9.38 7.97 1.37
C PRO A 15 9.42 7.36 2.78
N ARG A 16 9.24 8.16 3.84
CA ARG A 16 9.12 7.63 5.21
C ARG A 16 7.84 6.82 5.47
N LEU A 17 6.73 7.12 4.78
CA LEU A 17 5.44 6.45 4.95
C LEU A 17 5.16 5.34 3.92
N ASN A 18 5.69 5.45 2.70
CA ASN A 18 5.48 4.48 1.62
C ASN A 18 6.66 3.51 1.45
N GLY A 19 7.76 3.68 2.20
CA GLY A 19 8.98 2.89 2.08
C GLY A 19 9.83 3.27 0.85
N ASP A 20 11.07 2.79 0.84
CA ASP A 20 11.95 2.91 -0.32
C ASP A 20 11.46 2.03 -1.48
N ARG A 21 11.91 2.33 -2.71
CA ARG A 21 11.58 1.50 -3.89
C ARG A 21 11.89 0.02 -3.68
N LEU A 22 12.96 -0.27 -2.94
CA LEU A 22 13.34 -1.63 -2.57
C LEU A 22 12.31 -2.27 -1.64
N THR A 23 11.79 -1.54 -0.66
CA THR A 23 10.73 -2.03 0.24
C THR A 23 9.44 -2.32 -0.52
N ALA A 24 9.07 -1.44 -1.47
CA ALA A 24 7.91 -1.67 -2.33
C ALA A 24 8.10 -2.91 -3.23
N PHE A 25 9.30 -3.07 -3.81
CA PHE A 25 9.66 -4.24 -4.59
C PHE A 25 9.60 -5.53 -3.75
N LEU A 26 10.25 -5.56 -2.58
CA LEU A 26 10.25 -6.74 -1.70
C LEU A 26 8.84 -7.08 -1.21
N SER A 27 8.05 -6.07 -0.85
CA SER A 27 6.66 -6.26 -0.43
C SER A 27 5.83 -6.89 -1.56
N GLU A 28 5.95 -6.39 -2.79
CA GLU A 28 5.23 -6.94 -3.94
C GLU A 28 5.74 -8.34 -4.31
N PHE A 29 7.05 -8.59 -4.22
CA PHE A 29 7.64 -9.91 -4.45
C PHE A 29 7.08 -10.92 -3.45
N LEU A 30 7.17 -10.63 -2.16
CA LEU A 30 6.78 -11.57 -1.10
C LEU A 30 5.26 -11.75 -1.01
N THR A 31 4.47 -10.75 -1.35
CA THR A 31 3.00 -10.83 -1.25
C THR A 31 2.30 -11.31 -2.52
N ASN A 32 3.01 -11.31 -3.66
CA ASN A 32 2.41 -11.59 -4.95
C ASN A 32 3.26 -12.54 -5.81
N SER A 33 4.23 -12.03 -6.58
CA SER A 33 4.94 -12.80 -7.61
C SER A 33 5.82 -13.94 -7.08
N GLY A 34 6.39 -13.78 -5.89
CA GLY A 34 7.29 -14.75 -5.28
C GLY A 34 6.63 -16.07 -4.90
N HIS A 35 5.31 -16.09 -4.67
CA HIS A 35 4.62 -17.33 -4.31
C HIS A 35 4.70 -18.37 -5.43
N PHE A 36 4.47 -17.95 -6.68
CA PHE A 36 4.57 -18.86 -7.83
C PHE A 36 5.99 -19.37 -8.01
N LEU A 37 6.98 -18.48 -7.89
CA LEU A 37 8.39 -18.86 -7.97
C LEU A 37 8.70 -19.96 -6.95
N ILE A 38 8.37 -19.71 -5.68
CA ILE A 38 8.67 -20.65 -4.59
C ILE A 38 7.96 -21.99 -4.82
N LEU A 39 6.67 -21.98 -5.17
CA LEU A 39 5.92 -23.22 -5.36
C LEU A 39 6.42 -24.02 -6.58
N LYS A 40 6.71 -23.36 -7.70
CA LYS A 40 7.24 -24.00 -8.90
C LYS A 40 8.66 -24.55 -8.66
N SER A 41 9.51 -23.79 -7.95
CA SER A 41 10.83 -24.27 -7.54
C SER A 41 10.74 -25.50 -6.62
N LEU A 42 9.82 -25.48 -5.64
CA LEU A 42 9.61 -26.62 -4.74
C LEU A 42 9.06 -27.84 -5.47
N GLU A 43 8.15 -27.66 -6.42
CA GLU A 43 7.67 -28.73 -7.30
C GLU A 43 8.82 -29.36 -8.08
N HIS A 44 9.66 -28.56 -8.73
CA HIS A 44 10.79 -29.06 -9.51
C HIS A 44 11.80 -29.81 -8.65
N VAL A 45 12.13 -29.27 -7.47
CA VAL A 45 13.00 -29.94 -6.51
C VAL A 45 12.39 -31.25 -6.01
N ALA A 46 11.07 -31.30 -5.80
CA ALA A 46 10.38 -32.51 -5.36
C ALA A 46 10.34 -33.61 -6.42
N LEU A 47 10.19 -33.24 -7.71
CA LEU A 47 10.11 -34.19 -8.82
C LEU A 47 11.48 -34.62 -9.33
N TYR A 48 12.44 -33.70 -9.42
CA TYR A 48 13.73 -33.89 -10.12
C TYR A 48 14.96 -33.73 -9.24
N GLY A 49 14.78 -33.29 -7.99
CA GLY A 49 15.88 -33.07 -7.04
C GLY A 49 16.60 -31.72 -7.23
N TRP A 50 17.43 -31.39 -6.24
CA TRP A 50 18.18 -30.13 -6.18
C TRP A 50 19.18 -29.93 -7.31
N TYR A 51 19.84 -31.00 -7.76
CA TYR A 51 20.85 -30.91 -8.82
C TYR A 51 20.22 -30.50 -10.16
N SER A 52 19.09 -31.13 -10.53
CA SER A 52 18.33 -30.75 -11.72
C SER A 52 17.84 -29.30 -11.62
N TYR A 53 17.32 -28.89 -10.46
CA TYR A 53 16.86 -27.53 -10.24
C TYR A 53 17.93 -26.45 -10.50
N VAL A 54 19.15 -26.64 -10.00
CA VAL A 54 20.23 -25.64 -10.15
C VAL A 54 20.83 -25.65 -11.56
N THR A 55 20.76 -26.77 -12.27
CA THR A 55 21.34 -26.89 -13.61
C THR A 55 20.36 -26.53 -14.72
N ASP A 56 19.06 -26.46 -14.42
CA ASP A 56 18.01 -26.17 -15.38
C ASP A 56 17.92 -24.65 -15.70
N PRO A 57 18.20 -24.22 -16.94
CA PRO A 57 18.15 -22.82 -17.34
C PRO A 57 16.73 -22.21 -17.23
N THR A 58 15.68 -23.03 -17.32
CA THR A 58 14.29 -22.55 -17.27
C THR A 58 13.94 -21.95 -15.90
N GLN A 59 14.59 -22.41 -14.82
CA GLN A 59 14.39 -21.89 -13.48
C GLN A 59 14.89 -20.45 -13.34
N TYR A 60 16.04 -20.14 -13.96
CA TYR A 60 16.59 -18.77 -13.97
C TYR A 60 15.73 -17.82 -14.80
N VAL A 61 15.17 -18.33 -15.91
CA VAL A 61 14.19 -17.59 -16.71
C VAL A 61 12.96 -17.25 -15.87
N LEU A 62 12.43 -18.21 -15.10
CA LEU A 62 11.30 -17.99 -14.20
C LEU A 62 11.61 -16.92 -13.14
N ILE A 63 12.79 -16.96 -12.51
CA ILE A 63 13.24 -15.92 -11.56
C ILE A 63 13.25 -14.55 -12.24
N GLY A 64 13.80 -14.46 -13.45
CA GLY A 64 13.82 -13.23 -14.24
C GLY A 64 12.41 -12.71 -14.54
N ALA A 65 11.51 -13.60 -14.96
CA ALA A 65 10.13 -13.26 -15.28
C ALA A 65 9.34 -12.75 -14.07
N MET A 66 9.49 -13.40 -12.91
CA MET A 66 8.85 -12.97 -11.66
C MET A 66 9.44 -11.65 -11.15
N SER A 67 10.74 -11.44 -11.33
CA SER A 67 11.41 -10.18 -10.98
C SER A 67 10.93 -9.03 -11.85
N ALA A 68 10.77 -9.25 -13.17
CA ALA A 68 10.22 -8.26 -14.09
C ALA A 68 8.78 -7.88 -13.75
N GLN A 69 7.93 -8.88 -13.46
CA GLN A 69 6.57 -8.65 -12.98
C GLN A 69 6.56 -7.80 -11.70
N THR A 70 7.40 -8.15 -10.73
CA THR A 70 7.52 -7.41 -9.45
C THR A 70 7.97 -5.98 -9.68
N ALA A 71 8.98 -5.77 -10.54
CA ALA A 71 9.47 -4.44 -10.89
C ALA A 71 8.37 -3.56 -11.49
N TYR A 72 7.55 -4.11 -12.39
CA TYR A 72 6.39 -3.40 -12.94
C TYR A 72 5.35 -3.07 -11.87
N LEU A 73 4.96 -4.06 -11.05
CA LEU A 73 3.92 -3.91 -10.03
C LEU A 73 4.34 -3.01 -8.84
N SER A 74 5.62 -2.86 -8.58
CA SER A 74 6.15 -1.93 -7.57
C SER A 74 6.19 -0.46 -8.03
N GLY A 75 5.82 -0.18 -9.28
CA GLY A 75 5.74 1.17 -9.83
C GLY A 75 4.66 2.05 -9.19
N SER A 76 4.61 3.33 -9.55
CA SER A 76 3.68 4.29 -8.93
C SER A 76 2.21 4.15 -9.33
N ARG A 77 1.92 3.54 -10.49
CA ARG A 77 0.56 3.33 -11.03
C ARG A 77 0.49 2.07 -11.91
N PRO A 78 0.78 0.89 -11.37
CA PRO A 78 0.72 -0.33 -12.14
C PRO A 78 -0.73 -0.68 -12.44
N SER A 79 -1.00 -1.15 -13.65
CA SER A 79 -2.25 -1.85 -13.94
C SER A 79 -2.19 -3.25 -13.32
N ARG A 80 -2.80 -3.49 -12.17
CA ARG A 80 -2.67 -4.79 -11.48
C ARG A 80 -3.21 -5.97 -12.30
N LEU A 81 -4.24 -5.74 -13.11
CA LEU A 81 -4.78 -6.74 -14.03
C LEU A 81 -3.70 -7.25 -15.00
N PHE A 82 -3.12 -6.38 -15.82
CA PHE A 82 -2.08 -6.80 -16.76
C PHE A 82 -0.76 -7.14 -16.08
N GLY A 83 -0.43 -6.44 -14.98
CA GLY A 83 0.81 -6.64 -14.25
C GLY A 83 0.95 -8.06 -13.71
N ASN A 84 -0.12 -8.62 -13.16
CA ASN A 84 -0.14 -10.01 -12.67
C ASN A 84 0.02 -11.06 -13.78
N LEU A 85 -0.15 -10.69 -15.05
CA LEU A 85 0.02 -11.59 -16.19
C LEU A 85 1.40 -11.49 -16.83
N ILE A 86 2.22 -10.49 -16.47
CA ILE A 86 3.54 -10.27 -17.07
C ILE A 86 4.44 -11.49 -16.85
N GLY A 87 4.51 -11.98 -15.61
CA GLY A 87 5.42 -13.05 -15.26
C GLY A 87 5.05 -14.37 -15.93
N VAL A 88 3.77 -14.75 -15.92
CA VAL A 88 3.31 -15.97 -16.61
C VAL A 88 3.47 -15.84 -18.13
N SER A 89 3.19 -14.67 -18.72
CA SER A 89 3.33 -14.47 -20.17
C SER A 89 4.80 -14.51 -20.60
N LEU A 90 5.70 -13.87 -19.84
CA LEU A 90 7.13 -13.85 -20.15
C LEU A 90 7.76 -15.23 -19.97
N TYR A 91 7.38 -15.94 -18.91
CA TYR A 91 7.79 -17.32 -18.71
C TYR A 91 7.30 -18.22 -19.84
N THR A 92 6.01 -18.18 -20.18
CA THR A 92 5.46 -18.96 -21.31
C THR A 92 6.15 -18.62 -22.62
N LEU A 93 6.42 -17.36 -22.94
CA LEU A 93 7.08 -16.99 -24.19
C LEU A 93 8.46 -17.63 -24.34
N ILE A 94 9.24 -17.63 -23.25
CA ILE A 94 10.60 -18.17 -23.26
C ILE A 94 10.57 -19.70 -23.22
N ASP A 95 9.77 -20.29 -22.35
CA ASP A 95 9.69 -21.74 -22.17
C ASP A 95 9.04 -22.45 -23.38
N TRP A 96 8.07 -21.80 -24.03
CA TRP A 96 7.49 -22.25 -25.29
C TRP A 96 8.53 -22.38 -26.40
N SER A 97 9.58 -21.54 -26.41
CA SER A 97 10.66 -21.65 -27.40
C SER A 97 11.51 -22.91 -27.22
N VAL A 98 11.51 -23.48 -26.01
CA VAL A 98 12.26 -24.70 -25.66
C VAL A 98 11.38 -25.94 -25.81
N GLU A 99 10.16 -25.91 -25.27
CA GLU A 99 9.28 -27.07 -25.18
C GLU A 99 8.23 -27.17 -26.30
N GLY A 100 8.01 -26.07 -27.04
CA GLY A 100 7.00 -25.98 -28.10
C GLY A 100 5.58 -26.22 -27.58
N GLY A 101 4.80 -26.96 -28.37
CA GLY A 101 3.38 -27.25 -28.07
C GLY A 101 3.14 -27.99 -26.76
N ASN A 102 4.13 -28.73 -26.26
CA ASN A 102 4.02 -29.56 -25.06
C ASN A 102 3.94 -28.71 -23.77
N PHE A 103 4.24 -27.41 -23.85
CA PHE A 103 4.12 -26.50 -22.71
C PHE A 103 2.72 -26.51 -22.10
N PHE A 104 1.65 -26.52 -22.91
CA PHE A 104 0.28 -26.55 -22.35
C PHE A 104 -0.17 -27.95 -21.92
N GLU A 105 0.64 -28.99 -22.15
CA GLU A 105 0.33 -30.35 -21.70
C GLU A 105 0.74 -30.56 -20.24
N LYS A 106 1.74 -29.81 -19.73
CA LYS A 106 2.18 -29.99 -18.34
C LYS A 106 1.19 -29.34 -17.36
N PRO A 107 0.71 -30.09 -16.34
CA PRO A 107 -0.24 -29.59 -15.36
C PRO A 107 0.25 -28.35 -14.58
N SER A 108 1.56 -28.24 -14.31
CA SER A 108 2.13 -27.10 -13.60
C SER A 108 1.95 -25.78 -14.36
N HIS A 109 2.08 -25.78 -15.68
CA HIS A 109 1.87 -24.59 -16.52
C HIS A 109 0.40 -24.17 -16.57
N ILE A 110 -0.51 -25.15 -16.61
CA ILE A 110 -1.96 -24.89 -16.54
C ILE A 110 -2.33 -24.26 -15.19
N VAL A 111 -1.86 -24.84 -14.09
CA VAL A 111 -2.05 -24.29 -12.74
C VAL A 111 -1.52 -22.85 -12.68
N PHE A 112 -0.33 -22.62 -13.23
CA PHE A 112 0.27 -21.29 -13.24
C PHE A 112 -0.61 -20.25 -13.97
N TRP A 113 -1.12 -20.58 -15.16
CA TRP A 113 -2.01 -19.71 -15.92
C TRP A 113 -3.35 -19.45 -15.21
N VAL A 114 -4.01 -20.52 -14.73
CA VAL A 114 -5.32 -20.41 -14.08
C VAL A 114 -5.26 -19.51 -12.84
N PHE A 115 -4.28 -19.73 -11.97
CA PHE A 115 -4.14 -18.91 -10.76
C PHE A 115 -3.68 -17.49 -11.09
N SER A 116 -2.78 -17.29 -12.07
CA SER A 116 -2.36 -15.93 -12.48
C SER A 116 -3.54 -15.13 -13.05
N LEU A 117 -4.39 -15.76 -13.87
CA LEU A 117 -5.60 -15.16 -14.40
C LEU A 117 -6.61 -14.84 -13.29
N ALA A 118 -6.85 -15.77 -12.37
CA ALA A 118 -7.76 -15.55 -11.26
C ALA A 118 -7.30 -14.41 -10.33
N ILE A 119 -6.01 -14.36 -9.97
CA ILE A 119 -5.43 -13.27 -9.18
C ILE A 119 -5.50 -11.94 -9.97
N SER A 120 -5.20 -11.97 -11.27
CA SER A 120 -5.31 -10.80 -12.16
C SER A 120 -6.73 -10.22 -12.18
N LEU A 121 -7.75 -11.08 -12.33
CA LEU A 121 -9.15 -10.68 -12.33
C LEU A 121 -9.58 -10.11 -10.98
N LEU A 122 -9.23 -10.76 -9.87
CA LEU A 122 -9.54 -10.27 -8.52
C LEU A 122 -8.85 -8.93 -8.23
N ALA A 123 -7.56 -8.81 -8.55
CA ALA A 123 -6.82 -7.58 -8.35
C ALA A 123 -7.34 -6.44 -9.26
N GLY A 124 -7.70 -6.75 -10.51
CA GLY A 124 -8.31 -5.79 -11.42
C GLY A 124 -9.72 -5.37 -10.99
N ALA A 125 -10.50 -6.30 -10.45
CA ALA A 125 -11.81 -6.02 -9.85
C ALA A 125 -11.68 -5.10 -8.63
N ARG A 126 -10.66 -5.32 -7.78
CA ARG A 126 -10.36 -4.46 -6.63
C ARG A 126 -10.08 -3.02 -7.04
N ASP A 127 -9.32 -2.81 -8.10
CA ASP A 127 -8.96 -1.45 -8.56
C ASP A 127 -10.16 -0.70 -9.18
N ARG A 128 -11.18 -1.43 -9.68
CA ARG A 128 -12.35 -0.84 -10.37
C ARG A 128 -13.59 -0.67 -9.49
N TRP A 129 -13.77 -1.49 -8.46
CA TRP A 129 -15.00 -1.49 -7.65
C TRP A 129 -14.90 -0.66 -6.36
N LYS A 130 -16.05 -0.15 -5.91
CA LYS A 130 -16.16 0.69 -4.70
C LYS A 130 -15.67 -0.04 -3.44
N THR A 131 -15.22 0.73 -2.46
CA THR A 131 -14.62 0.33 -1.16
C THR A 131 -15.34 -0.76 -0.35
N LYS A 132 -16.63 -1.06 -0.62
CA LYS A 132 -17.35 -2.15 0.07
C LYS A 132 -16.96 -3.54 -0.44
N LEU A 133 -16.73 -3.69 -1.74
CA LEU A 133 -16.35 -4.98 -2.36
C LEU A 133 -14.88 -5.33 -2.07
N GLU A 134 -14.03 -4.31 -1.95
CA GLU A 134 -12.61 -4.47 -1.61
C GLU A 134 -12.39 -5.31 -0.34
N ARG A 135 -13.26 -5.16 0.67
CA ARG A 135 -13.19 -5.91 1.94
C ARG A 135 -13.31 -7.42 1.77
N TRP A 136 -14.02 -7.88 0.73
CA TRP A 136 -14.22 -9.31 0.46
C TRP A 136 -13.21 -9.84 -0.56
N ILE A 137 -12.73 -8.99 -1.47
CA ILE A 137 -11.75 -9.38 -2.48
C ILE A 137 -10.39 -9.70 -1.84
N ILE A 138 -9.96 -8.93 -0.83
CA ILE A 138 -8.65 -9.14 -0.20
C ILE A 138 -8.55 -10.53 0.46
N PRO A 139 -9.51 -10.98 1.30
CA PRO A 139 -9.50 -12.34 1.82
C PRO A 139 -9.58 -13.41 0.73
N LEU A 140 -10.39 -13.18 -0.31
CA LEU A 140 -10.54 -14.12 -1.41
C LEU A 140 -9.22 -14.31 -2.19
N GLU A 141 -8.47 -13.24 -2.44
CA GLU A 141 -7.13 -13.36 -3.05
C GLU A 141 -6.18 -14.20 -2.17
N SER A 142 -6.22 -14.05 -0.84
CA SER A 142 -5.38 -14.84 0.07
C SER A 142 -5.77 -16.31 0.09
N ILE A 143 -7.08 -16.63 0.08
CA ILE A 143 -7.57 -18.00 -0.09
C ILE A 143 -7.04 -18.58 -1.39
N LEU A 144 -7.12 -17.82 -2.49
CA LEU A 144 -6.67 -18.29 -3.80
C LEU A 144 -5.16 -18.54 -3.83
N ARG A 145 -4.34 -17.72 -3.18
CA ARG A 145 -2.89 -17.97 -3.00
C ARG A 145 -2.60 -19.23 -2.18
N MET A 146 -3.42 -19.55 -1.18
CA MET A 146 -3.27 -20.79 -0.41
C MET A 146 -3.76 -22.03 -1.18
N LEU A 147 -4.83 -21.91 -1.96
CA LEU A 147 -5.31 -22.99 -2.83
C LEU A 147 -4.29 -23.31 -3.94
N MET A 148 -3.45 -22.36 -4.31
CA MET A 148 -2.33 -22.60 -5.23
C MET A 148 -1.34 -23.63 -4.70
N LEU A 149 -1.02 -23.59 -3.39
CA LEU A 149 -0.18 -24.62 -2.75
C LEU A 149 -0.81 -26.01 -2.87
N LEU A 150 -2.13 -26.09 -2.67
CA LEU A 150 -2.89 -27.35 -2.85
C LEU A 150 -2.82 -27.83 -4.31
N ALA A 151 -2.93 -26.91 -5.27
CA ALA A 151 -2.83 -27.24 -6.69
C ALA A 151 -1.44 -27.78 -7.06
N PHE A 152 -0.36 -27.13 -6.60
CA PHE A 152 1.00 -27.65 -6.81
C PHE A 152 1.26 -28.97 -6.10
N TYR A 153 0.69 -29.19 -4.90
CA TYR A 153 0.74 -30.49 -4.24
C TYR A 153 0.11 -31.61 -5.10
N LEU A 154 -1.03 -31.33 -5.73
CA LEU A 154 -1.67 -32.27 -6.65
C LEU A 154 -0.80 -32.53 -7.88
N VAL A 155 -0.18 -31.48 -8.45
CA VAL A 155 0.73 -31.61 -9.59
C VAL A 155 1.91 -32.53 -9.26
N VAL A 156 2.59 -32.32 -8.11
CA VAL A 156 3.70 -33.18 -7.68
C VAL A 156 3.25 -34.63 -7.51
N ARG A 157 2.05 -34.86 -6.98
CA ARG A 157 1.50 -36.21 -6.80
C ARG A 157 1.18 -36.91 -8.13
N LEU A 158 0.71 -36.16 -9.12
CA LEU A 158 0.34 -36.66 -10.44
C LEU A 158 1.56 -36.89 -11.35
N GLY A 159 2.63 -36.12 -11.15
CA GLY A 159 3.77 -36.09 -12.07
C GLY A 159 3.42 -35.42 -13.41
N GLU A 160 4.43 -35.18 -14.24
CA GLU A 160 4.28 -34.36 -15.46
C GLU A 160 3.55 -35.06 -16.62
N SER A 161 3.48 -36.40 -16.66
CA SER A 161 2.91 -37.15 -17.80
C SER A 161 1.48 -37.64 -17.60
N SER A 162 0.73 -37.03 -16.68
CA SER A 162 -0.66 -37.43 -16.40
C SER A 162 -1.64 -36.90 -17.46
N SER A 163 -2.46 -37.79 -18.04
CA SER A 163 -3.55 -37.39 -18.95
C SER A 163 -4.65 -36.61 -18.23
N ASN A 164 -5.41 -35.79 -18.97
CA ASN A 164 -6.52 -34.99 -18.39
C ASN A 164 -7.58 -35.83 -17.64
N SER A 165 -7.82 -37.08 -18.07
CA SER A 165 -8.72 -38.00 -17.38
C SER A 165 -8.17 -38.47 -16.03
N ALA A 166 -6.85 -38.61 -15.90
CA ALA A 166 -6.19 -38.95 -14.64
C ALA A 166 -6.30 -37.82 -13.61
N ILE A 167 -6.31 -36.56 -14.05
CA ILE A 167 -6.49 -35.39 -13.17
C ILE A 167 -7.85 -35.45 -12.48
N LEU A 168 -8.93 -35.67 -13.22
CA LEU A 168 -10.30 -35.75 -12.68
C LEU A 168 -10.46 -36.91 -11.67
N GLN A 169 -9.94 -38.09 -12.00
CA GLN A 169 -9.97 -39.23 -11.09
C GLN A 169 -9.12 -39.00 -9.83
N SER A 170 -7.95 -38.36 -9.98
CA SER A 170 -7.10 -38.04 -8.84
C SER A 170 -7.73 -37.01 -7.90
N LEU A 171 -8.50 -36.05 -8.43
CA LEU A 171 -9.24 -35.08 -7.63
C LEU A 171 -10.32 -35.77 -6.80
N GLN A 172 -11.05 -36.71 -7.40
CA GLN A 172 -12.03 -37.51 -6.68
C GLN A 172 -11.38 -38.33 -5.56
N GLN A 173 -10.32 -39.09 -5.88
CA GLN A 173 -9.55 -39.85 -4.88
C GLN A 173 -8.87 -38.97 -3.84
N PHE A 174 -8.54 -37.72 -4.18
CA PHE A 174 -7.99 -36.74 -3.25
C PHE A 174 -9.04 -36.36 -2.21
N THR A 175 -10.27 -36.07 -2.64
CA THR A 175 -11.36 -35.70 -1.71
C THR A 175 -11.86 -36.84 -0.83
N GLU A 176 -11.64 -38.10 -1.23
CA GLU A 176 -12.08 -39.28 -0.47
C GLU A 176 -11.23 -39.56 0.78
N LYS A 177 -9.98 -39.06 0.85
CA LYS A 177 -9.12 -39.29 2.02
C LYS A 177 -9.29 -38.17 3.06
N ASN A 178 -9.59 -38.55 4.29
CA ASN A 178 -9.73 -37.61 5.42
C ASN A 178 -8.51 -36.70 5.63
N THR A 179 -7.30 -37.19 5.35
CA THR A 179 -6.06 -36.39 5.47
C THR A 179 -6.00 -35.24 4.48
N HIS A 180 -6.50 -35.44 3.26
CA HIS A 180 -6.54 -34.43 2.21
C HIS A 180 -7.68 -33.43 2.43
N LEU A 181 -8.84 -33.91 2.91
CA LEU A 181 -9.92 -33.04 3.35
C LEU A 181 -9.46 -32.11 4.47
N PHE A 182 -8.74 -32.65 5.47
CA PHE A 182 -8.13 -31.88 6.54
C PHE A 182 -7.16 -30.84 5.98
N LEU A 183 -6.20 -31.24 5.13
CA LEU A 183 -5.23 -30.33 4.51
C LEU A 183 -5.92 -29.19 3.74
N ALA A 184 -6.87 -29.50 2.87
CA ALA A 184 -7.58 -28.50 2.07
C ALA A 184 -8.38 -27.52 2.94
N SER A 185 -9.09 -28.05 3.94
CA SER A 185 -9.87 -27.23 4.88
C SER A 185 -8.96 -26.33 5.73
N SER A 186 -7.83 -26.86 6.21
CA SER A 186 -6.84 -26.08 6.97
C SER A 186 -6.23 -24.98 6.10
N LEU A 187 -5.85 -25.25 4.85
CA LEU A 187 -5.29 -24.25 3.95
C LEU A 187 -6.30 -23.15 3.60
N LEU A 188 -7.57 -23.51 3.40
CA LEU A 188 -8.64 -22.53 3.19
C LEU A 188 -8.81 -21.65 4.42
N LEU A 189 -8.88 -22.25 5.62
CA LEU A 189 -9.03 -21.51 6.88
C LEU A 189 -7.83 -20.58 7.13
N VAL A 190 -6.60 -21.06 6.93
CA VAL A 190 -5.37 -20.26 7.05
C VAL A 190 -5.36 -19.13 6.02
N GLY A 191 -5.74 -19.40 4.77
CA GLY A 191 -5.84 -18.38 3.72
C GLY A 191 -6.85 -17.29 4.04
N LEU A 192 -7.99 -17.67 4.63
CA LEU A 192 -9.01 -16.76 5.12
C LEU A 192 -8.49 -15.91 6.30
N LEU A 193 -7.79 -16.53 7.25
CA LEU A 193 -7.21 -15.85 8.41
C LEU A 193 -6.15 -14.83 7.99
N LEU A 194 -5.21 -15.22 7.11
CA LEU A 194 -4.20 -14.33 6.52
C LEU A 194 -4.86 -13.21 5.70
N GLY A 195 -5.95 -13.53 4.99
CA GLY A 195 -6.79 -12.59 4.28
C GLY A 195 -7.35 -11.49 5.18
N PHE A 196 -7.97 -11.87 6.30
CA PHE A 196 -8.49 -10.92 7.27
C PHE A 196 -7.40 -10.14 7.99
N GLN A 197 -6.27 -10.78 8.33
CA GLN A 197 -5.12 -10.10 8.91
C GLN A 197 -4.60 -9.01 7.97
N ARG A 198 -4.47 -9.30 6.66
CA ARG A 198 -4.07 -8.30 5.66
C ARG A 198 -5.07 -7.15 5.55
N LEU A 199 -6.37 -7.45 5.57
CA LEU A 199 -7.41 -6.42 5.57
C LEU A 199 -7.30 -5.52 6.82
N GLN A 200 -7.09 -6.11 8.00
CA GLN A 200 -6.93 -5.38 9.25
C GLN A 200 -5.71 -4.44 9.20
N ILE A 201 -4.57 -4.91 8.69
CA ILE A 201 -3.36 -4.10 8.51
C ILE A 201 -3.65 -2.90 7.60
N LEU A 202 -4.32 -3.10 6.48
CA LEU A 202 -4.67 -2.02 5.55
C LEU A 202 -5.60 -1.00 6.20
N MET A 203 -6.59 -1.45 6.97
CA MET A 203 -7.49 -0.56 7.71
C MET A 203 -6.74 0.23 8.79
N GLN A 204 -5.85 -0.41 9.55
CA GLN A 204 -5.02 0.26 10.56
C GLN A 204 -4.10 1.30 9.94
N GLN A 205 -3.48 1.02 8.79
CA GLN A 205 -2.65 1.99 8.07
C GLN A 205 -3.46 3.21 7.61
N GLN A 206 -4.68 3.00 7.09
CA GLN A 206 -5.56 4.11 6.72
C GLN A 206 -5.92 4.98 7.92
N GLU A 207 -6.19 4.36 9.08
CA GLU A 207 -6.52 5.09 10.29
C GLU A 207 -5.32 5.86 10.85
N LEU A 208 -4.13 5.23 10.89
CA LEU A 208 -2.87 5.91 11.26
C LEU A 208 -2.60 7.14 10.38
N MET A 209 -2.85 7.04 9.07
CA MET A 209 -2.71 8.16 8.15
C MET A 209 -3.71 9.29 8.42
N ARG A 210 -4.95 8.95 8.80
CA ARG A 210 -5.97 9.95 9.18
C ARG A 210 -5.61 10.63 10.48
N THR A 211 -5.23 9.86 11.51
CA THR A 211 -4.81 10.38 12.81
C THR A 211 -3.57 11.26 12.68
N SER A 212 -2.56 10.82 11.91
CA SER A 212 -1.38 11.62 11.62
C SER A 212 -1.72 12.95 10.96
N LYS A 213 -2.66 12.95 10.00
CA LYS A 213 -3.14 14.17 9.35
C LYS A 213 -3.88 15.08 10.33
N LEU A 214 -4.73 14.52 11.18
CA LEU A 214 -5.48 15.28 12.18
C LEU A 214 -4.53 15.91 13.21
N LEU A 215 -3.58 15.14 13.74
CA LEU A 215 -2.56 15.65 14.67
C LEU A 215 -1.72 16.75 14.03
N ARG A 216 -1.36 16.61 12.75
CA ARG A 216 -0.67 17.66 12.00
C ARG A 216 -1.51 18.93 11.90
N ASN A 217 -2.79 18.82 11.52
CA ASN A 217 -3.67 19.99 11.43
C ASN A 217 -3.83 20.69 12.77
N LEU A 218 -4.00 19.94 13.86
CA LEU A 218 -4.07 20.51 15.21
C LEU A 218 -2.78 21.21 15.62
N ALA A 219 -1.62 20.60 15.30
CA ALA A 219 -0.33 21.23 15.55
C ALA A 219 -0.14 22.50 14.71
N GLU A 220 -0.57 22.49 13.44
CA GLU A 220 -0.51 23.66 12.56
C GLU A 220 -1.39 24.80 13.08
N TRP A 221 -2.57 24.51 13.61
CA TRP A 221 -3.43 25.51 14.26
C TRP A 221 -2.84 26.06 15.56
N GLY A 222 -2.21 25.21 16.37
CA GLY A 222 -1.66 25.63 17.68
C GLY A 222 -0.30 26.32 17.61
N MET A 223 0.58 25.90 16.69
CA MET A 223 1.99 26.33 16.64
C MET A 223 2.34 27.09 15.35
N GLY A 224 1.45 27.10 14.36
CA GLY A 224 1.72 27.66 13.04
C GLY A 224 2.44 26.67 12.12
N ILE A 225 2.15 26.78 10.82
CA ILE A 225 2.64 25.85 9.78
C ILE A 225 4.17 25.80 9.75
N HIS A 226 4.85 26.95 9.91
CA HIS A 226 6.30 27.03 9.87
C HIS A 226 6.98 26.26 11.01
N ALA A 227 6.46 26.37 12.24
CA ALA A 227 7.01 25.67 13.39
C ALA A 227 6.87 24.15 13.25
N VAL A 228 5.70 23.69 12.80
CA VAL A 228 5.45 22.25 12.56
C VAL A 228 6.35 21.70 11.46
N ASP A 229 6.48 22.40 10.33
CA ASP A 229 7.35 21.96 9.23
C ASP A 229 8.83 21.96 9.65
N THR A 230 9.27 22.93 10.45
CA THR A 230 10.63 22.99 11.00
C THR A 230 10.88 21.82 11.95
N PHE A 231 9.96 21.56 12.90
CA PHE A 231 10.06 20.45 13.85
C PHE A 231 10.17 19.08 13.17
N VAL A 232 9.34 18.85 12.14
CA VAL A 232 9.31 17.57 11.42
C VAL A 232 10.59 17.32 10.63
N ARG A 233 11.22 18.38 10.10
CA ARG A 233 12.45 18.30 9.31
C ARG A 233 13.70 18.21 10.18
N ASN A 234 13.79 19.09 11.18
CA ASN A 234 14.94 19.22 12.05
C ASN A 234 14.48 19.63 13.46
N PRO A 235 14.25 18.66 14.37
CA PRO A 235 13.82 18.97 15.74
C PRO A 235 14.79 19.89 16.49
N GLN A 236 16.09 19.85 16.15
CA GLN A 236 17.14 20.64 16.80
C GLN A 236 17.09 22.14 16.43
N GLU A 237 16.48 22.51 15.29
CA GLU A 237 16.29 23.92 14.90
C GLU A 237 15.28 24.66 15.79
N LEU A 238 14.50 23.93 16.60
CA LEU A 238 13.58 24.50 17.57
C LEU A 238 14.15 24.55 18.99
N GLU A 239 15.43 24.26 19.17
CA GLU A 239 16.10 24.54 20.44
C GLU A 239 16.03 26.04 20.75
N PHE A 240 15.94 26.36 22.05
CA PHE A 240 15.79 27.73 22.50
C PHE A 240 17.07 28.52 22.16
N GLN A 241 16.96 29.49 21.25
CA GLN A 241 18.09 30.30 20.80
C GLN A 241 17.83 31.78 21.01
N ARG A 242 18.86 32.51 21.42
CA ARG A 242 18.83 33.97 21.47
C ARG A 242 18.86 34.51 20.03
N CYS A 243 17.86 35.29 19.66
CA CYS A 243 17.72 35.82 18.30
C CYS A 243 17.02 37.19 18.31
N ASP A 244 17.33 38.02 17.31
CA ASP A 244 16.69 39.31 17.13
C ASP A 244 15.36 39.14 16.38
N ARG A 245 14.31 39.79 16.88
CA ARG A 245 12.94 39.66 16.36
C ARG A 245 12.22 41.00 16.44
N ALA A 246 11.41 41.28 15.43
CA ALA A 246 10.43 42.36 15.50
C ALA A 246 9.10 41.78 16.00
N VAL A 247 8.54 42.38 17.05
CA VAL A 247 7.26 41.96 17.62
C VAL A 247 6.26 43.09 17.48
N LEU A 248 5.14 42.80 16.83
CA LEU A 248 3.99 43.69 16.67
C LEU A 248 2.90 43.28 17.65
N PHE A 249 2.39 44.24 18.40
CA PHE A 249 1.16 44.13 19.18
C PHE A 249 0.15 45.14 18.63
N MET A 250 -1.09 44.69 18.41
CA MET A 250 -2.21 45.53 18.04
C MET A 250 -3.44 45.15 18.87
N ASP A 251 -4.31 46.12 19.11
CA ASP A 251 -5.48 45.99 19.97
C ASP A 251 -6.61 46.91 19.46
N ILE A 252 -7.87 46.49 19.66
CA ILE A 252 -9.07 47.25 19.27
C ILE A 252 -9.41 48.25 20.38
N ARG A 253 -9.30 49.54 20.05
CA ARG A 253 -9.64 50.62 21.00
C ARG A 253 -11.09 50.54 21.48
N GLY A 254 -11.26 50.48 22.80
CA GLY A 254 -12.57 50.54 23.45
C GLY A 254 -13.39 49.26 23.33
N PHE A 255 -12.76 48.13 22.99
CA PHE A 255 -13.43 46.86 22.76
C PHE A 255 -14.27 46.39 23.96
N THR A 256 -13.77 46.52 25.19
CA THR A 256 -14.52 46.13 26.40
C THR A 256 -15.87 46.83 26.49
N ASN A 257 -15.89 48.16 26.34
CA ASN A 257 -17.11 48.96 26.41
C ASN A 257 -18.06 48.62 25.25
N TRP A 258 -17.53 48.30 24.07
CA TRP A 258 -18.34 47.86 22.94
C TRP A 258 -18.97 46.49 23.21
N CYS A 259 -18.22 45.52 23.78
CA CYS A 259 -18.72 44.20 24.13
C CYS A 259 -19.84 44.25 25.17
N GLU A 260 -19.76 45.14 26.15
CA GLU A 260 -20.81 45.31 27.17
C GLU A 260 -22.16 45.75 26.58
N GLN A 261 -22.15 46.33 25.39
CA GLN A 261 -23.34 46.90 24.72
C GLN A 261 -23.87 46.02 23.59
N ASN A 262 -23.20 44.91 23.25
CA ASN A 262 -23.53 44.09 22.08
C ASN A 262 -23.76 42.61 22.46
N ASP A 263 -24.53 41.91 21.62
CA ASP A 263 -24.79 40.48 21.81
C ASP A 263 -23.52 39.64 21.55
N PRO A 264 -23.27 38.54 22.29
CA PRO A 264 -22.13 37.65 22.08
C PRO A 264 -21.94 37.16 20.64
N ASN A 265 -23.02 36.91 19.89
CA ASN A 265 -22.91 36.48 18.49
C ASN A 265 -22.44 37.62 17.57
N ALA A 266 -22.86 38.85 17.85
CA ALA A 266 -22.40 40.03 17.12
C ALA A 266 -20.91 40.29 17.40
N ILE A 267 -20.48 40.13 18.66
CA ILE A 267 -19.07 40.22 19.06
C ILE A 267 -18.24 39.15 18.35
N ALA A 268 -18.66 37.89 18.38
CA ALA A 268 -17.95 36.80 17.72
C ALA A 268 -17.85 37.01 16.19
N SER A 269 -18.91 37.51 15.55
CA SER A 269 -18.90 37.83 14.12
C SER A 269 -17.93 38.96 13.78
N ALA A 270 -17.90 40.02 14.60
CA ALA A 270 -16.99 41.14 14.44
C ALA A 270 -15.52 40.71 14.61
N LEU A 271 -15.23 39.92 15.65
CA LEU A 271 -13.89 39.36 15.87
C LEU A 271 -13.47 38.44 14.73
N ASN A 272 -14.34 37.54 14.25
CA ASN A 272 -14.03 36.68 13.11
C ASN A 272 -13.69 37.50 11.86
N SER A 273 -14.41 38.59 11.61
CA SER A 273 -14.14 39.48 10.47
C SER A 273 -12.82 40.22 10.65
N TYR A 274 -12.56 40.74 11.86
CA TYR A 274 -11.29 41.39 12.21
C TYR A 274 -10.11 40.44 12.02
N TYR A 275 -10.21 39.20 12.51
CA TYR A 275 -9.16 38.19 12.34
C TYR A 275 -8.92 37.84 10.87
N GLN A 276 -9.97 37.69 10.06
CA GLN A 276 -9.81 37.39 8.63
C GLN A 276 -9.05 38.50 7.89
N GLU A 277 -9.36 39.77 8.18
CA GLU A 277 -8.68 40.90 7.58
C GLU A 277 -7.22 41.00 8.04
N VAL A 278 -6.97 40.85 9.35
CA VAL A 278 -5.61 40.91 9.89
C VAL A 278 -4.76 39.74 9.42
N GLU A 279 -5.28 38.51 9.44
CA GLU A 279 -4.57 37.35 8.91
C GLU A 279 -4.19 37.59 7.44
N SER A 280 -5.13 38.03 6.60
CA SER A 280 -4.87 38.35 5.19
C SER A 280 -3.75 39.37 5.01
N ALA A 281 -3.76 40.45 5.82
CA ALA A 281 -2.74 41.49 5.76
C ALA A 281 -1.36 41.02 6.24
N VAL A 282 -1.31 40.35 7.39
CA VAL A 282 -0.09 39.92 8.08
C VAL A 282 0.59 38.78 7.31
N TYR A 283 -0.16 37.84 6.72
CA TYR A 283 0.41 36.73 5.95
C TYR A 283 1.24 37.19 4.73
N ASN A 284 0.97 38.37 4.17
CA ASN A 284 1.79 38.93 3.07
C ASN A 284 3.26 39.17 3.49
N PHE A 285 3.52 39.33 4.78
CA PHE A 285 4.84 39.60 5.35
C PHE A 285 5.48 38.38 6.02
N HIS A 286 4.88 37.19 5.86
CA HIS A 286 5.45 35.92 6.31
C HIS A 286 5.90 35.92 7.80
N PRO A 287 5.00 36.20 8.75
CA PRO A 287 5.31 36.18 10.18
C PRO A 287 5.76 34.78 10.62
N LEU A 288 6.65 34.73 11.61
CA LEU A 288 7.07 33.49 12.27
C LEU A 288 5.93 32.90 13.10
N ARG A 289 5.15 33.76 13.76
CA ARG A 289 4.00 33.38 14.59
C ARG A 289 3.01 34.53 14.65
N VAL A 290 1.73 34.19 14.58
CA VAL A 290 0.61 35.09 14.91
C VAL A 290 -0.14 34.46 16.07
N THR A 291 -0.57 35.25 17.04
CA THR A 291 -1.38 34.80 18.18
C THR A 291 -2.50 35.80 18.37
N LEU A 292 -3.74 35.28 18.38
CA LEU A 292 -4.97 36.04 18.52
C LEU A 292 -5.51 35.79 19.93
N VAL A 293 -5.74 36.85 20.70
CA VAL A 293 -6.29 36.79 22.05
C VAL A 293 -7.35 37.88 22.20
N ALA A 294 -8.61 37.52 21.94
CA ALA A 294 -9.73 38.47 21.93
C ALA A 294 -9.48 39.65 20.96
N ASP A 295 -9.44 40.89 21.46
CA ASP A 295 -9.12 42.09 20.70
C ASP A 295 -7.64 42.24 20.35
N GLU A 296 -6.76 41.50 21.03
CA GLU A 296 -5.33 41.58 20.85
C GLU A 296 -4.82 40.64 19.75
N ILE A 297 -3.85 41.14 18.99
CA ILE A 297 -3.09 40.35 18.02
C ILE A 297 -1.60 40.62 18.24
N MET A 298 -0.86 39.52 18.42
CA MET A 298 0.60 39.52 18.46
C MET A 298 1.15 38.86 17.19
N ALA A 299 2.04 39.54 16.47
CA ALA A 299 2.76 38.97 15.34
C ALA A 299 4.27 39.11 15.53
N ILE A 300 5.01 38.01 15.32
CA ILE A 300 6.46 37.95 15.47
C ILE A 300 7.08 37.78 14.08
N TYR A 301 8.04 38.63 13.73
CA TYR A 301 8.76 38.60 12.46
C TYR A 301 10.24 38.31 12.67
N ALA A 302 10.85 37.63 11.69
CA ALA A 302 12.30 37.58 11.58
C ALA A 302 12.83 38.99 11.24
N THR A 303 14.02 39.31 11.74
CA THR A 303 14.79 40.49 11.31
C THR A 303 15.80 40.09 10.26
#